data_AF-A0A920P452-F1
#
_entry.id   AF-A0A920P452-F1
#
_cell.length_a   1.000
_cell.length_b   1.000
_cell.length_c   1.000
_cell.angle_alpha   90.00
_cell.angle_beta   90.00
_cell.angle_gamma   90.00
#
_symmetry.space_group_name_H-M   'P 1'
#
loop_
_entity.id
_entity.type
_entity.pdbx_description
1 polymer ?
#
loop_
_entity_poly.entity_id
_entity_poly.type
_entity_poly.pdbx_seq_one_letter_code
_entity_poly.pdbx_strand_id
1 'polypeptide(L)'
;MVADRNGNIVERWTQWDSILNKPHQVYISPYDPERHVWVVERGGGRGVNMQILKFTNDGSELVMRLVDPDHPTTRAEARANPNPGPFTYGDPAVLAFLPDGSFYLGDGYWNSRIIKYNADGEYMLEWGELGSGPWAV
;
A
#
# COMPACT_ATOMS: atom_id res chain seq x y z
N MET A 1 3.81 15.18 5.80
CA MET A 1 4.17 16.63 5.82
C MET A 1 4.03 17.15 4.40
N VAL A 2 3.57 18.39 4.24
CA VAL A 2 3.44 19.04 2.94
C VAL A 2 4.44 20.18 2.89
N ALA A 3 5.22 20.25 1.79
CA ALA A 3 6.18 21.30 1.56
C ALA A 3 5.81 22.11 0.32
N ASP A 4 6.04 23.42 0.35
CA ASP A 4 5.92 24.26 -0.84
C ASP A 4 7.12 24.04 -1.78
N ARG A 5 7.09 24.70 -2.95
CA ARG A 5 8.16 24.61 -3.96
C ARG A 5 9.52 25.16 -3.51
N ASN A 6 9.55 25.91 -2.42
CA ASN A 6 10.77 26.48 -1.83
C ASN A 6 11.32 25.57 -0.71
N GLY A 7 10.63 24.46 -0.41
CA GLY A 7 11.00 23.52 0.65
C GLY A 7 10.48 23.92 2.04
N ASN A 8 9.62 24.94 2.15
CA ASN A 8 9.02 25.28 3.43
C ASN A 8 7.93 24.27 3.79
N ILE A 9 7.95 23.75 5.02
CA ILE A 9 6.85 22.90 5.51
C ILE A 9 5.64 23.80 5.80
N VAL A 10 4.60 23.64 5.00
CA VAL A 10 3.34 24.39 5.11
C VAL A 10 2.28 23.62 5.90
N GLU A 11 2.40 22.30 5.99
CA GLU A 11 1.42 21.47 6.70
C GLU A 11 2.03 20.18 7.28
N ARG A 12 1.43 19.69 8.38
CA ARG A 12 1.73 18.40 8.98
C ARG A 12 0.42 17.67 9.28
N TRP A 13 0.23 16.50 8.67
CA TRP A 13 -0.94 15.67 8.90
C TRP A 13 -0.77 14.73 10.11
N THR A 14 -0.62 15.29 11.31
CA THR A 14 -0.40 14.51 12.54
C THR A 14 -1.66 13.77 13.02
N GLN A 15 -2.84 14.12 12.50
CA GLN A 15 -4.09 13.43 12.81
C GLN A 15 -4.08 11.93 12.40
N TRP A 16 -3.17 11.54 11.50
CA TRP A 16 -3.04 10.16 11.00
C TRP A 16 -1.88 9.37 11.65
N ASP A 17 -1.20 9.93 12.67
CA ASP A 17 -0.03 9.30 13.30
C ASP A 17 -0.32 7.91 13.90
N SER A 18 -1.58 7.61 14.25
CA SER A 18 -2.01 6.33 14.80
C SER A 18 -2.12 5.20 13.77
N ILE A 19 -2.19 5.53 12.47
CA ILE A 19 -2.33 4.55 11.38
C ILE A 19 -1.12 4.53 10.43
N LEU A 20 -0.08 5.30 10.74
CA LEU A 20 1.14 5.39 9.95
C LEU A 20 2.35 5.01 10.82
N ASN A 21 3.28 4.25 10.26
CA ASN A 21 4.50 3.84 10.97
C ASN A 21 5.71 3.83 10.05
N LYS A 22 5.62 3.08 8.95
CA LYS A 22 6.67 2.93 7.95
C LYS A 22 6.05 3.14 6.55
N PRO A 23 5.59 4.36 6.22
CA PRO A 23 5.17 4.70 4.87
C PRO A 23 6.34 4.48 3.92
N HIS A 24 6.12 3.67 2.88
CA HIS A 24 7.16 3.33 1.94
C HIS A 24 7.11 4.21 0.69
N GLN A 25 5.92 4.49 0.21
CA GLN A 25 5.68 5.27 -0.99
C GLN A 25 4.45 6.15 -0.81
N VAL A 26 4.47 7.30 -1.49
CA VAL A 26 3.34 8.24 -1.59
C VAL A 26 3.11 8.57 -3.06
N TYR A 27 1.85 8.58 -3.48
CA TYR A 27 1.48 8.83 -4.87
C TYR A 27 0.29 9.77 -4.99
N ILE A 28 0.21 10.43 -6.15
CA ILE A 28 -1.03 10.96 -6.70
C ILE A 28 -1.18 10.30 -8.07
N SER A 29 -2.31 9.66 -8.34
CA SER A 29 -2.58 9.07 -9.66
C SER A 29 -2.71 10.19 -10.70
N PRO A 30 -2.08 10.08 -11.89
CA PRO A 30 -2.24 11.07 -12.95
C PRO A 30 -3.64 11.02 -13.60
N TYR A 31 -4.40 9.95 -13.35
CA TYR A 31 -5.75 9.74 -13.88
C TYR A 31 -6.86 10.15 -12.91
N ASP A 32 -6.50 10.57 -11.69
CA ASP A 32 -7.44 11.00 -10.66
C ASP A 32 -7.59 12.54 -10.66
N PRO A 33 -8.72 13.08 -11.14
CA PRO A 33 -8.94 14.53 -11.19
C PRO A 33 -9.01 15.17 -9.80
N GLU A 34 -9.39 14.41 -8.77
CA GLU A 34 -9.45 14.87 -7.37
C GLU A 34 -8.08 14.81 -6.68
N ARG A 35 -7.08 14.23 -7.35
CA ARG A 35 -5.68 14.16 -6.90
C ARG A 35 -5.51 13.56 -5.52
N HIS A 36 -6.25 12.49 -5.21
CA HIS A 36 -6.11 11.84 -3.92
C HIS A 36 -4.68 11.40 -3.65
N VAL A 37 -4.28 11.47 -2.39
CA VAL A 37 -2.96 11.05 -1.92
C VAL A 37 -3.02 9.60 -1.49
N TRP A 38 -2.25 8.75 -2.15
CA TRP A 38 -2.12 7.33 -1.83
C TRP A 38 -0.87 7.08 -1.02
N VAL A 39 -0.94 6.19 -0.03
CA VAL A 39 0.19 5.78 0.80
C VAL A 39 0.26 4.26 0.85
N VAL A 40 1.45 3.73 0.58
CA VAL A 40 1.79 2.31 0.84
C VAL A 40 2.43 2.23 2.21
N GLU A 41 1.71 1.71 3.21
CA GLU A 41 2.19 1.55 4.58
C GLU A 41 2.65 0.11 4.83
N ARG A 42 3.89 -0.05 5.28
CA ARG A 42 4.52 -1.37 5.53
C ARG A 42 4.39 -1.85 6.98
N GLY A 43 3.66 -1.12 7.82
CA GLY A 43 3.30 -1.51 9.19
C GLY A 43 4.50 -1.85 10.07
N GLY A 44 4.33 -2.90 10.89
CA GLY A 44 5.38 -3.57 11.64
C GLY A 44 5.81 -2.88 12.94
N GLY A 45 5.24 -1.72 13.27
CA GLY A 45 5.52 -1.00 14.52
C GLY A 45 4.28 -0.28 15.03
N ARG A 46 4.20 -0.11 16.35
CA ARG A 46 3.12 0.61 17.05
C ARG A 46 1.69 0.08 16.81
N GLY A 47 1.56 -1.20 16.42
CA GLY A 47 0.26 -1.79 16.09
C GLY A 47 -0.32 -1.30 14.76
N VAL A 48 0.49 -0.70 13.88
CA VAL A 48 0.08 -0.26 12.56
C VAL A 48 0.18 -1.41 11.56
N ASN A 49 -0.92 -1.64 10.85
CA ASN A 49 -1.03 -2.68 9.85
C ASN A 49 -0.24 -2.36 8.58
N MET A 50 0.11 -3.39 7.82
CA MET A 50 0.43 -3.25 6.40
C MET A 50 -0.86 -2.93 5.65
N GLN A 51 -0.89 -1.83 4.92
CA GLN A 51 -2.12 -1.31 4.32
C GLN A 51 -1.88 -0.33 3.18
N ILE A 52 -2.88 -0.21 2.31
CA ILE A 52 -2.93 0.83 1.30
C ILE A 52 -3.98 1.86 1.75
N LEU A 53 -3.57 3.12 1.81
CA LEU A 53 -4.41 4.23 2.26
C LEU A 53 -4.59 5.22 1.13
N LYS A 54 -5.78 5.79 1.00
CA LYS A 54 -6.10 6.89 0.09
C LYS A 54 -6.75 8.02 0.88
N PHE A 55 -6.21 9.21 0.76
CA PHE A 55 -6.71 10.42 1.41
C PHE A 55 -7.18 11.43 0.37
N THR A 56 -8.06 12.35 0.75
CA THR A 56 -8.31 13.57 -0.02
C THR A 56 -7.00 14.33 -0.25
N ASN A 57 -6.93 15.17 -1.29
CA ASN A 57 -5.69 15.89 -1.63
C ASN A 57 -5.19 16.80 -0.50
N ASP A 58 -6.11 17.33 0.31
CA ASP A 58 -5.83 18.13 1.50
C ASP A 58 -5.59 17.30 2.77
N GLY A 59 -5.72 15.97 2.70
CA GLY A 59 -5.48 15.06 3.82
C GLY A 59 -6.48 15.16 4.96
N SER A 60 -7.60 15.86 4.75
CA SER A 60 -8.65 16.01 5.75
C SER A 60 -9.40 14.70 6.00
N GLU A 61 -9.54 13.84 4.99
CA GLU A 61 -10.32 12.60 5.07
C GLU A 61 -9.54 11.38 4.53
N LEU A 62 -9.72 10.23 5.19
CA LEU A 62 -9.32 8.92 4.69
C LEU A 62 -10.49 8.33 3.90
N VAL A 63 -10.33 8.21 2.58
CA VAL A 63 -11.39 7.80 1.65
C VAL A 63 -11.26 6.35 1.17
N MET A 64 -10.11 5.70 1.40
CA MET A 64 -9.95 4.26 1.18
C MET A 64 -8.92 3.68 2.16
N ARG A 65 -9.22 2.48 2.68
CA ARG A 65 -8.29 1.69 3.49
C ARG A 65 -8.40 0.24 3.09
N LEU A 66 -7.37 -0.28 2.42
CA LEU A 66 -7.25 -1.69 2.07
C LEU A 66 -6.31 -2.35 3.06
N VAL A 67 -6.83 -3.27 3.86
CA VAL A 67 -6.10 -3.88 4.97
C VAL A 67 -6.71 -5.22 5.36
N ASP A 68 -5.86 -6.17 5.67
CA ASP A 68 -6.19 -7.31 6.51
C ASP A 68 -5.60 -7.04 7.92
N PRO A 69 -6.41 -6.93 8.98
CA PRO A 69 -5.90 -6.71 10.32
C PRO A 69 -5.11 -7.91 10.89
N ASP A 70 -5.28 -9.10 10.32
CA ASP A 70 -4.62 -10.34 10.74
C ASP A 70 -3.44 -10.70 9.83
N HIS A 71 -2.89 -9.71 9.10
CA HIS A 71 -1.77 -9.89 8.19
C HIS A 71 -0.49 -10.39 8.92
N PRO A 72 0.44 -11.07 8.20
CA PRO A 72 1.67 -11.57 8.82
C PRO A 72 2.53 -10.42 9.39
N THR A 73 3.15 -10.67 10.53
CA THR A 73 4.03 -9.70 11.20
C THR A 73 5.50 -9.93 10.88
N THR A 74 5.84 -11.10 10.35
CA THR A 74 7.19 -11.47 9.93
C THR A 74 7.23 -12.01 8.50
N ARG A 75 8.42 -11.91 7.87
CA ARG A 75 8.70 -12.52 6.57
C ARG A 75 8.50 -14.04 6.58
N ALA A 76 8.79 -14.71 7.69
CA ALA A 76 8.64 -16.15 7.81
C ALA A 76 7.16 -16.56 7.80
N GLU A 77 6.30 -15.85 8.54
CA GLU A 77 4.85 -16.06 8.54
C GLU A 77 4.25 -15.82 7.16
N ALA A 78 4.62 -14.71 6.52
CA ALA A 78 4.16 -14.38 5.17
C ALA A 78 4.51 -15.49 4.16
N ARG A 79 5.78 -15.94 4.17
CA ARG A 79 6.25 -17.00 3.26
C ARG A 79 5.73 -18.39 3.60
N ALA A 80 5.22 -18.60 4.81
CA ALA A 80 4.57 -19.86 5.19
C ALA A 80 3.13 -19.96 4.65
N ASN A 81 2.53 -18.85 4.23
CA ASN A 81 1.23 -18.82 3.58
C ASN A 81 1.39 -18.65 2.06
N PRO A 82 1.31 -19.74 1.25
CA PRO A 82 1.45 -19.64 -0.20
C PRO A 82 0.26 -18.97 -0.89
N ASN A 83 -0.88 -18.82 -0.20
CA ASN A 83 -2.10 -18.22 -0.75
C ASN A 83 -2.62 -17.12 0.19
N PRO A 84 -1.88 -16.01 0.37
CA PRO A 84 -2.35 -14.91 1.20
C PRO A 84 -3.62 -14.28 0.60
N GLY A 85 -4.54 -13.83 1.46
CA GLY A 85 -5.74 -13.14 1.01
C GLY A 85 -5.42 -11.86 0.23
N PRO A 86 -6.40 -11.30 -0.50
CA PRO A 86 -6.18 -10.15 -1.39
C PRO A 86 -5.75 -8.88 -0.65
N PHE A 87 -5.93 -8.80 0.67
CA PHE A 87 -5.50 -7.67 1.51
C PHE A 87 -4.46 -8.09 2.56
N THR A 88 -4.07 -9.37 2.58
CA THR A 88 -3.08 -9.95 3.49
C THR A 88 -1.68 -9.67 2.94
N TYR A 89 -1.20 -8.44 3.13
CA TYR A 89 0.06 -8.00 2.56
C TYR A 89 1.29 -8.56 3.28
N GLY A 90 2.37 -8.69 2.51
CA GLY A 90 3.67 -9.14 2.96
C GLY A 90 4.72 -8.10 2.57
N ASP A 91 4.74 -7.01 3.34
CA ASP A 91 5.67 -5.90 3.20
C ASP A 91 5.50 -5.25 1.80
N PRO A 92 4.38 -4.54 1.56
CA PRO A 92 4.01 -4.03 0.24
C PRO A 92 4.97 -2.94 -0.25
N ALA A 93 5.18 -2.88 -1.57
CA ALA A 93 6.24 -2.08 -2.17
C ALA A 93 5.75 -0.83 -2.93
N VAL A 94 4.95 -1.02 -3.98
CA VAL A 94 4.76 0.01 -5.02
C VAL A 94 3.35 -0.06 -5.61
N LEU A 95 2.81 1.08 -6.05
CA LEU A 95 1.55 1.17 -6.80
C LEU A 95 1.80 1.57 -8.26
N ALA A 96 0.96 1.08 -9.16
CA ALA A 96 0.87 1.55 -10.54
C ALA A 96 -0.61 1.74 -10.96
N PHE A 97 -0.96 2.93 -11.42
CA PHE A 97 -2.34 3.31 -11.74
C PHE A 97 -2.64 3.15 -13.24
N LEU A 98 -3.89 2.83 -13.55
CA LEU A 98 -4.40 2.72 -14.92
C LEU A 98 -5.44 3.82 -15.22
N PRO A 99 -5.68 4.16 -16.50
CA PRO A 99 -6.63 5.19 -16.89
C PRO A 99 -8.09 4.94 -16.48
N ASP A 100 -8.47 3.69 -16.25
CA ASP A 100 -9.81 3.30 -15.80
C ASP A 100 -9.98 3.40 -14.27
N GLY A 101 -8.98 3.90 -13.56
CA GLY A 101 -8.96 4.00 -12.10
C GLY A 101 -8.52 2.72 -11.39
N SER A 102 -8.43 1.58 -12.09
CA SER A 102 -7.86 0.37 -11.54
C SER A 102 -6.35 0.54 -11.28
N PHE A 103 -5.78 -0.31 -10.42
CA PHE A 103 -4.38 -0.19 -10.05
C PHE A 103 -3.76 -1.53 -9.68
N TYR A 104 -2.45 -1.60 -9.84
CA TYR A 104 -1.63 -2.72 -9.39
C TYR A 104 -0.89 -2.37 -8.10
N LEU A 105 -0.77 -3.36 -7.22
CA LEU A 105 0.10 -3.36 -6.06
C LEU A 105 1.20 -4.39 -6.26
N GLY A 106 2.46 -3.96 -6.12
CA GLY A 106 3.58 -4.87 -5.93
C GLY A 106 3.69 -5.28 -4.46
N ASP A 107 3.22 -6.48 -4.12
CA ASP A 107 3.34 -7.09 -2.79
C ASP A 107 4.58 -8.02 -2.77
N GLY A 108 5.73 -7.40 -3.05
CA GLY A 108 6.89 -8.11 -3.56
C GLY A 108 7.91 -8.57 -2.53
N TYR A 109 8.07 -7.88 -1.39
CA TYR A 109 9.21 -8.16 -0.50
C TYR A 109 9.07 -9.52 0.20
N TRP A 110 7.87 -9.88 0.66
CA TRP A 110 7.64 -11.18 1.33
C TRP A 110 6.78 -12.14 0.52
N ASN A 111 5.70 -11.66 -0.10
CA ASN A 111 4.72 -12.49 -0.83
C ASN A 111 5.08 -12.74 -2.30
N SER A 112 5.96 -11.94 -2.90
CA SER A 112 6.45 -12.12 -4.28
C SER A 112 5.35 -12.14 -5.34
N ARG A 113 4.32 -11.28 -5.19
CA ARG A 113 3.16 -11.22 -6.10
C ARG A 113 2.84 -9.79 -6.54
N ILE A 114 2.08 -9.70 -7.64
CA ILE A 114 1.39 -8.49 -8.09
C ILE A 114 -0.11 -8.71 -7.96
N ILE A 115 -0.82 -7.74 -7.40
CA ILE A 115 -2.27 -7.77 -7.23
C ILE A 115 -2.89 -6.65 -8.05
N LYS A 116 -4.02 -6.90 -8.72
CA LYS A 116 -4.83 -5.89 -9.37
C LYS A 116 -6.12 -5.64 -8.58
N TYR A 117 -6.44 -4.37 -8.37
CA TYR A 117 -7.73 -3.92 -7.85
C TYR A 117 -8.44 -3.03 -8.85
N ASN A 118 -9.77 -2.97 -8.78
CA ASN A 118 -10.54 -1.97 -9.51
C ASN A 118 -10.46 -0.59 -8.81
N ALA A 119 -11.15 0.40 -9.37
CA ALA A 119 -11.13 1.78 -8.85
C ALA A 119 -11.67 1.91 -7.42
N ASP A 120 -12.55 1.00 -7.01
CA ASP A 120 -13.16 0.95 -5.67
C ASP A 120 -12.31 0.16 -4.66
N GLY A 121 -11.16 -0.39 -5.10
CA GLY A 121 -10.28 -1.19 -4.26
C GLY A 121 -10.70 -2.66 -4.11
N GLU A 122 -11.63 -3.13 -4.94
CA GLU A 122 -12.04 -4.52 -4.96
C GLU A 122 -11.02 -5.36 -5.73
N TYR A 123 -10.67 -6.53 -5.18
CA TYR A 123 -9.75 -7.47 -5.79
C TYR A 123 -10.26 -7.97 -7.14
N MET A 124 -9.38 -7.97 -8.15
CA MET A 124 -9.70 -8.50 -9.48
C MET A 124 -8.95 -9.79 -9.78
N LEU A 125 -7.62 -9.76 -9.66
CA LEU A 125 -6.72 -10.87 -9.96
C LEU A 125 -5.34 -10.63 -9.35
N GLU A 126 -4.53 -11.67 -9.30
CA GLU A 126 -3.11 -11.58 -8.93
C GLU A 126 -2.27 -12.60 -9.71
N TRP A 127 -0.96 -12.39 -9.71
CA TRP A 127 0.01 -13.34 -10.24
C TRP A 127 1.36 -13.19 -9.56
N GLY A 128 2.19 -14.23 -9.70
CA GLY A 128 3.48 -14.34 -9.03
C GLY A 128 3.37 -15.17 -7.75
N GLU A 129 4.46 -15.83 -7.42
CA GLU A 129 4.63 -16.63 -6.22
C GLU A 129 6.10 -16.61 -5.80
N LEU A 130 6.38 -17.02 -4.57
CA LEU A 130 7.75 -17.21 -4.12
C LEU A 130 8.40 -18.35 -4.93
N GLY A 131 9.53 -18.07 -5.57
CA GLY A 131 10.25 -19.12 -6.30
C GLY A 131 10.82 -20.20 -5.37
N SER A 132 10.90 -21.43 -5.86
CA SER A 132 11.31 -22.62 -5.08
C SER A 132 12.65 -23.25 -5.52
N GLY A 133 13.41 -22.58 -6.40
CA GLY A 133 14.67 -23.08 -6.94
C GLY A 133 15.93 -22.45 -6.31
N PRO A 134 17.13 -23.02 -6.56
CA PRO A 134 18.41 -22.45 -6.10
C PRO A 134 18.72 -21.06 -6.68
N TRP A 135 17.95 -20.62 -7.68
CA TRP A 135 18.04 -19.30 -8.31
C TRP A 135 16.76 -18.46 -8.12
N ALA A 136 15.85 -18.91 -7.25
CA ALA A 136 14.68 -18.12 -6.90
C ALA A 136 15.09 -16.86 -6.11
N VAL A 137 14.55 -15.71 -6.53
CA VAL A 137 14.54 -14.45 -5.77
C VAL A 137 13.33 -14.40 -4.83
#